data_AF-A0AAE1TW05-F1
#
_entry.id   AF-A0AAE1TW05-F1
#
_cell.length_a   1.000
_cell.length_b   1.000
_cell.length_c   1.000
_cell.angle_alpha   90.00
_cell.angle_beta   90.00
_cell.angle_gamma   90.00
#
_symmetry.space_group_name_H-M   'P 1'
#
loop_
_entity.id
_entity.type
_entity.pdbx_description
1 polymer ?
#
loop_
_entity_poly.entity_id
_entity_poly.type
_entity_poly.pdbx_seq_one_letter_code
_entity_poly.pdbx_strand_id
1 'polypeptide(L)'
;MEIMMLKLSCYKGRLGNTASVTNPASRTPSSSANPLEDLVNRLKPDRMSGRAMKYPYTFSAKLAAFPYQMYIKHVWLFRYYAAGLLISAPIFYKIQKMSCSPENVAKFEAKRLAEQAEHH
;
A
#
# COMPACT_ATOMS: atom_id res chain seq x y z
N MET A 1 -39.30 2.96 -52.56
CA MET A 1 -37.98 3.55 -52.27
C MET A 1 -38.00 4.60 -51.14
N GLU A 2 -39.11 4.79 -50.42
CA GLU A 2 -39.18 5.78 -49.31
C GLU A 2 -38.67 5.26 -47.95
N ILE A 3 -38.63 3.94 -47.73
CA ILE A 3 -38.28 3.37 -46.41
C ILE A 3 -36.77 3.51 -46.10
N MET A 4 -35.90 3.67 -47.10
CA MET A 4 -34.46 3.86 -46.91
C MET A 4 -34.06 5.30 -46.52
N MET A 5 -34.85 6.31 -46.88
CA MET A 5 -34.52 7.72 -46.58
C MET A 5 -34.78 8.09 -45.11
N LEU A 6 -35.73 7.43 -44.44
CA LEU A 6 -36.02 7.67 -43.02
C LEU A 6 -34.97 7.10 -42.06
N LYS A 7 -34.19 6.09 -42.47
CA LYS A 7 -33.06 5.58 -41.66
C LYS A 7 -31.79 6.44 -41.76
N LEU A 8 -31.59 7.20 -42.83
CA LEU A 8 -30.49 8.17 -42.91
C LEU A 8 -30.77 9.45 -42.11
N SER A 9 -32.03 9.90 -42.06
CA SER A 9 -32.42 11.06 -41.23
C SER A 9 -32.22 10.79 -39.72
N CYS A 10 -32.48 9.55 -39.27
CA CYS A 10 -32.34 9.18 -37.86
C CYS A 10 -30.89 8.86 -37.43
N TYR A 11 -29.99 8.49 -38.36
CA TYR A 11 -28.58 8.22 -38.03
C TYR A 11 -27.74 9.48 -37.80
N LYS A 12 -28.18 10.65 -38.31
CA LYS A 12 -27.51 11.94 -38.11
C LYS A 12 -27.79 12.57 -36.73
N GLY A 13 -28.81 12.09 -36.00
CA GLY A 13 -29.25 12.63 -34.71
C GLY A 13 -28.68 11.92 -33.46
N ARG A 14 -27.79 10.93 -33.62
CA ARG A 14 -27.21 10.14 -32.51
C ARG A 14 -25.68 10.19 -32.49
N LEU A 15 -25.10 11.35 -32.78
CA LEU A 15 -23.83 11.76 -32.19
C LEU A 15 -24.14 12.77 -31.09
N GLY A 16 -24.82 12.24 -30.07
CA GLY A 16 -24.97 12.92 -28.81
C GLY A 16 -23.61 13.03 -28.12
N ASN A 17 -23.32 14.25 -27.66
CA ASN A 17 -23.19 14.45 -26.24
C ASN A 17 -21.98 13.74 -25.57
N THR A 18 -20.77 14.18 -25.93
CA THR A 18 -19.65 14.26 -24.97
C THR A 18 -19.41 15.72 -24.60
N ALA A 19 -20.48 16.38 -24.15
CA ALA A 19 -20.33 17.51 -23.23
C ALA A 19 -19.93 16.93 -21.86
N SER A 20 -18.67 16.52 -21.69
CA SER A 20 -18.06 16.67 -20.37
C SER A 20 -17.72 18.15 -20.25
N VAL A 21 -18.75 18.90 -19.87
CA VAL A 21 -18.68 20.24 -19.30
C VAL A 21 -17.43 20.31 -18.44
N THR A 22 -16.40 20.99 -18.94
CA THR A 22 -15.29 21.43 -18.14
C THR A 22 -15.88 22.44 -17.15
N ASN A 23 -15.96 21.99 -15.91
CA ASN A 23 -16.28 22.71 -14.68
C ASN A 23 -16.60 24.22 -14.84
N PRO A 24 -17.86 24.65 -14.65
CA PRO A 24 -18.22 26.05 -14.64
C PRO A 24 -17.98 26.62 -13.23
N ALA A 25 -16.74 26.97 -12.90
CA ALA A 25 -16.48 27.71 -11.66
C ALA A 25 -15.15 28.47 -11.72
N SER A 26 -15.26 29.80 -11.57
CA SER A 26 -14.20 30.79 -11.34
C SER A 26 -13.42 31.33 -12.54
N ARG A 27 -14.13 31.87 -13.54
CA ARG A 27 -13.67 33.18 -14.09
C ARG A 27 -14.26 34.29 -13.22
N THR A 28 -13.72 34.46 -12.02
CA THR A 28 -13.70 35.80 -11.43
C THR A 28 -12.44 36.46 -11.99
N PRO A 29 -12.52 37.56 -12.76
CA PRO A 29 -11.36 38.39 -12.99
C PRO A 29 -11.10 39.14 -11.67
N SER A 30 -10.65 38.42 -10.64
CA SER A 30 -10.01 39.08 -9.51
C SER A 30 -8.66 39.51 -10.03
N SER A 31 -8.57 40.80 -10.34
CA SER A 31 -7.35 41.60 -10.37
C SER A 31 -6.46 41.20 -9.18
N SER A 32 -5.63 40.18 -9.35
CA SER A 32 -4.67 39.76 -8.33
C SER A 32 -3.46 40.66 -8.48
N ALA A 33 -3.19 41.43 -7.43
CA ALA A 33 -2.21 42.51 -7.41
C ALA A 33 -0.74 42.06 -7.60
N ASN A 34 -0.46 40.78 -7.90
CA ASN A 34 0.89 40.28 -8.16
C ASN A 34 0.85 39.14 -9.21
N PRO A 35 1.49 39.29 -10.38
CA PRO A 35 1.51 38.28 -11.45
C PRO A 35 2.23 36.97 -11.05
N LEU A 36 3.01 37.01 -9.96
CA LEU A 36 3.78 35.88 -9.46
C LEU A 36 2.86 34.76 -8.92
N GLU A 37 1.79 35.12 -8.22
CA GLU A 37 0.85 34.15 -7.63
C GLU A 37 0.05 33.40 -8.71
N ASP A 38 -0.22 34.01 -9.87
CA ASP A 38 -0.88 33.32 -10.99
C ASP A 38 0.03 32.26 -11.61
N LEU A 39 1.33 32.57 -11.76
CA LEU A 39 2.32 31.61 -12.25
C LEU A 39 2.45 30.42 -11.31
N VAL A 40 2.54 30.66 -10.00
CA VAL A 40 2.62 29.58 -8.99
C VAL A 40 1.38 28.69 -9.03
N ASN A 41 0.19 29.26 -9.17
CA ASN A 41 -1.05 28.47 -9.26
C ASN A 41 -1.15 27.65 -10.55
N ARG A 42 -0.64 28.15 -11.68
CA ARG A 42 -0.54 27.39 -12.94
C ARG A 42 0.50 26.28 -12.89
N LEU A 43 1.58 26.49 -12.15
CA LEU A 43 2.65 25.51 -11.94
C LEU A 43 2.31 24.46 -10.88
N LYS A 44 1.28 24.68 -10.06
CA LYS A 44 0.85 23.71 -9.05
C LYS A 44 0.27 22.48 -9.79
N PRO A 45 0.95 21.32 -9.75
CA PRO A 45 0.41 20.14 -10.41
C PRO A 45 -0.89 19.78 -9.73
N ASP A 46 -1.96 19.67 -10.53
CA ASP A 46 -3.23 19.19 -10.03
C ASP A 46 -3.01 17.78 -9.49
N ARG A 47 -3.48 17.53 -8.27
CA ARG A 47 -3.22 16.24 -7.61
C ARG A 47 -4.02 15.21 -8.39
N MET A 48 -3.34 14.45 -9.25
CA MET A 48 -3.98 13.46 -10.13
C MET A 48 -5.02 12.68 -9.32
N SER A 49 -6.28 12.75 -9.78
CA SER A 49 -7.43 12.15 -9.12
C SER A 49 -7.05 10.76 -8.64
N GLY A 50 -7.22 10.48 -7.33
CA GLY A 50 -6.82 9.23 -6.68
C GLY A 50 -7.60 7.99 -7.12
N ARG A 51 -8.05 7.94 -8.38
CA ARG A 51 -8.76 6.81 -8.94
C ARG A 51 -7.75 5.70 -9.20
N ALA A 52 -7.74 4.72 -8.31
CA ALA A 52 -6.93 3.52 -8.44
C ALA A 52 -7.22 2.83 -9.80
N MET A 53 -6.15 2.43 -10.47
CA MET A 53 -6.23 1.70 -11.73
C MET A 53 -6.82 0.31 -11.49
N LYS A 54 -7.71 -0.16 -12.39
CA LYS A 54 -8.43 -1.44 -12.25
C LYS A 54 -7.50 -2.65 -12.13
N TYR A 55 -6.41 -2.67 -12.90
CA TYR A 55 -5.40 -3.74 -12.89
C TYR A 55 -4.01 -3.11 -12.72
N PRO A 56 -3.53 -2.95 -11.48
CA PRO A 56 -2.22 -2.37 -11.24
C PRO A 56 -1.11 -3.32 -11.72
N TYR A 57 -0.21 -2.81 -12.56
CA TYR A 57 0.93 -3.57 -13.07
C TYR A 57 2.15 -3.49 -12.14
N THR A 58 2.24 -2.46 -11.31
CA THR A 58 3.31 -2.33 -10.31
C THR A 58 2.94 -3.06 -9.02
N PHE A 59 3.95 -3.66 -8.38
CA PHE A 59 3.75 -4.42 -7.14
C PHE A 59 3.21 -3.52 -6.01
N SER A 60 3.72 -2.30 -5.89
CA SER A 60 3.25 -1.33 -4.89
C SER A 60 1.77 -0.98 -5.06
N ALA A 61 1.29 -0.81 -6.29
CA ALA A 61 -0.12 -0.53 -6.55
C ALA A 61 -1.02 -1.77 -6.32
N LYS A 62 -0.51 -2.99 -6.54
CA LYS A 62 -1.22 -4.23 -6.17
C LYS A 62 -1.40 -4.35 -4.67
N LEU A 63 -0.37 -4.00 -3.90
CA LEU A 63 -0.44 -3.99 -2.44
C LEU A 63 -1.48 -2.96 -1.97
N ALA A 64 -1.42 -1.72 -2.44
CA ALA A 64 -2.39 -0.68 -2.05
C ALA A 64 -3.85 -1.02 -2.39
N ALA A 65 -4.08 -1.76 -3.48
CA ALA A 65 -5.40 -2.21 -3.89
C ALA A 65 -5.86 -3.50 -3.16
N PHE A 66 -4.99 -4.17 -2.41
CA PHE A 66 -5.30 -5.46 -1.79
C PHE A 66 -6.13 -5.27 -0.50
N PRO A 67 -7.22 -6.03 -0.32
CA PRO A 67 -8.08 -5.90 0.86
C PRO A 67 -7.47 -6.60 2.10
N TYR A 68 -6.37 -6.07 2.63
CA TYR A 68 -5.64 -6.64 3.78
C TYR A 68 -6.50 -6.90 5.00
N GLN A 69 -7.43 -5.97 5.28
CA GLN A 69 -8.31 -6.03 6.45
C GLN A 69 -9.16 -7.31 6.46
N MET A 70 -9.57 -7.81 5.29
CA MET A 70 -10.37 -9.03 5.18
C MET A 70 -9.54 -10.27 5.52
N TYR A 71 -8.34 -10.38 4.97
CA TYR A 71 -7.46 -11.52 5.23
C TYR A 71 -7.00 -11.58 6.68
N ILE A 72 -6.62 -10.46 7.29
CA ILE A 72 -6.16 -10.44 8.69
C ILE A 72 -7.28 -10.84 9.65
N LYS A 73 -8.54 -10.47 9.38
CA LYS A 73 -9.69 -10.80 10.23
C LYS A 73 -10.15 -12.24 10.10
N HIS A 74 -10.16 -12.80 8.89
CA HIS A 74 -10.69 -14.14 8.65
C HIS A 74 -9.65 -15.25 8.76
N VAL A 75 -8.37 -14.95 8.54
CA VAL A 75 -7.31 -15.95 8.65
C VAL A 75 -7.06 -16.24 10.13
N TRP A 76 -7.52 -17.42 10.55
CA TRP A 76 -7.30 -17.97 11.89
C TRP A 76 -5.81 -18.02 12.24
N LEU A 77 -4.96 -18.37 11.27
CA LEU A 77 -3.51 -18.50 11.46
C LEU A 77 -2.87 -17.29 12.14
N PHE A 78 -3.20 -16.05 11.74
CA PHE A 78 -2.56 -14.86 12.33
C PHE A 78 -2.90 -14.69 13.82
N ARG A 79 -4.10 -15.08 14.25
CA ARG A 79 -4.53 -15.00 15.66
C ARG A 79 -3.74 -15.98 16.53
N TYR A 80 -3.61 -17.23 16.07
CA TYR A 80 -2.93 -18.29 16.81
C TYR A 80 -1.41 -18.17 16.72
N TYR A 81 -0.89 -17.65 15.61
CA TYR A 81 0.53 -17.37 15.46
C TYR A 81 0.97 -16.25 16.41
N ALA A 82 0.21 -15.16 16.49
CA ALA A 82 0.48 -14.09 17.45
C ALA A 82 0.37 -14.58 18.90
N ALA A 83 -0.67 -15.36 19.23
CA ALA A 83 -0.82 -15.95 20.55
C ALA A 83 0.32 -16.94 20.89
N GLY A 84 0.73 -17.78 19.94
CA GLY A 84 1.82 -18.74 20.10
C GLY A 84 3.18 -18.08 20.30
N LEU A 85 3.47 -16.99 19.57
CA LEU A 85 4.67 -16.19 19.82
C LEU A 85 4.63 -15.51 21.18
N LEU A 86 3.47 -14.99 21.59
CA LEU A 86 3.32 -14.31 22.87
C LEU A 86 3.48 -15.27 24.05
N ILE A 87 3.03 -16.52 23.93
CA ILE A 87 3.20 -17.56 24.95
C ILE A 87 4.62 -18.13 24.93
N SER A 88 5.20 -18.35 23.76
CA SER A 88 6.53 -18.95 23.65
C SER A 88 7.66 -17.98 24.02
N ALA A 89 7.53 -16.68 23.74
CA ALA A 89 8.52 -15.66 24.09
C ALA A 89 8.95 -15.67 25.58
N PRO A 90 8.05 -15.65 26.59
CA PRO A 90 8.45 -15.70 27.99
C PRO A 90 9.02 -17.06 28.39
N ILE A 91 8.55 -18.17 27.78
CA ILE A 91 9.09 -19.52 28.02
C ILE A 91 10.56 -19.56 27.59
N PHE A 92 10.85 -19.11 26.38
CA PHE A 92 12.22 -19.05 25.87
C PHE A 92 13.09 -18.07 26.65
N TYR A 93 12.56 -16.92 27.07
CA TYR A 93 13.30 -15.98 27.92
C TYR A 93 13.75 -16.61 29.25
N LYS A 94 12.87 -17.38 29.89
CA LYS A 94 13.20 -18.08 31.14
C LYS A 94 14.25 -19.16 30.93
N ILE A 95 14.13 -19.95 29.85
CA ILE A 95 15.11 -20.97 29.49
C ILE A 95 16.47 -20.32 29.23
N GLN A 96 16.50 -19.25 28.44
CA GLN A 96 17.73 -18.54 28.09
C GLN A 96 18.43 -17.95 29.33
N LYS A 97 17.67 -17.41 30.29
CA LYS A 97 18.23 -16.92 31.56
C LYS A 97 18.87 -18.04 32.41
N MET A 98 18.32 -19.25 32.38
CA MET A 98 18.90 -20.40 33.08
C MET A 98 20.12 -20.97 32.35
N SER A 99 20.09 -20.99 31.02
CA SER A 99 21.22 -21.45 30.20
C SER A 99 22.42 -20.51 30.28
N CYS A 100 22.19 -19.19 30.29
CA CYS A 100 23.23 -18.16 30.38
C CYS A 100 23.58 -17.75 31.81
N SER A 101 23.34 -18.62 32.81
CA SER A 101 23.82 -18.36 34.17
C SER A 101 25.37 -18.37 34.18
N PRO A 102 26.02 -17.50 34.99
CA PRO A 102 27.48 -17.36 34.97
C PRO A 102 28.19 -18.69 35.28
N GLU A 103 27.58 -19.55 36.11
CA GLU A 103 28.10 -20.88 36.41
C GLU A 103 28.04 -21.84 35.22
N ASN A 104 26.97 -21.79 34.41
CA ASN A 104 26.85 -22.64 33.23
C ASN A 104 27.79 -22.17 32.12
N VAL A 105 27.97 -20.85 31.98
CA VAL A 105 28.94 -20.27 31.05
C VAL A 105 30.36 -20.69 31.42
N ALA A 106 30.76 -20.58 32.69
CA ALA A 106 32.09 -20.99 33.15
C ALA A 106 32.36 -22.49 32.91
N LYS A 107 31.36 -23.35 33.15
CA LYS A 107 31.48 -24.80 32.85
C LYS A 107 31.59 -25.08 31.36
N PHE A 108 30.90 -24.30 30.53
CA PHE A 108 30.95 -24.44 29.08
C PHE A 108 32.29 -23.96 28.51
N GLU A 109 32.83 -22.86 29.02
CA GLU A 109 34.15 -22.35 28.67
C GLU A 109 35.27 -23.32 29.07
N ALA A 110 35.18 -23.92 30.26
CA ALA A 110 36.13 -24.94 30.71
C ALA A 110 36.12 -26.18 29.80
N LYS A 111 34.93 -26.64 29.36
CA LYS A 111 34.81 -27.73 28.38
C LYS A 111 35.37 -27.35 27.02
N ARG A 112 35.05 -26.15 26.52
CA ARG A 112 35.59 -25.66 25.25
C ARG A 112 37.10 -25.53 25.26
N LEU A 113 37.69 -25.11 26.38
CA LEU A 113 39.14 -25.02 26.53
C LEU A 113 39.78 -26.41 26.55
N ALA A 114 39.18 -27.39 27.24
CA ALA A 114 39.64 -28.78 27.23
C ALA A 114 39.54 -29.39 25.82
N GLU A 115 38.41 -29.21 25.13
CA GLU A 115 38.22 -29.66 23.75
C GLU A 115 39.19 -28.98 22.78
N GLN A 116 39.47 -27.68 22.96
CA GLN A 116 40.49 -26.96 22.18
C GLN A 116 41.90 -27.43 22.50
N ALA A 117 42.20 -27.82 23.73
CA ALA A 117 43.51 -28.37 24.08
C ALA A 117 43.72 -29.79 23.54
N GLU A 118 42.65 -30.57 23.37
CA GLU A 118 42.69 -31.93 22.81
C GLU A 118 42.69 -31.97 21.28
N HIS A 119 42.16 -30.93 20.62
CA HIS A 119 42.12 -30.82 19.15
C HIS A 119 43.37 -30.19 18.52
N HIS A 120 44.40 -29.89 19.32
CA HIS A 120 45.69 -29.34 18.89
C HIS A 120 46.81 -30.36 19.18
#